data_AF-A0A5D2SPW6-F1
#
_entry.id   AF-A0A5D2SPW6-F1
#
_cell.length_a   1.000
_cell.length_b   1.000
_cell.length_c   1.000
_cell.angle_alpha   90.00
_cell.angle_beta   90.00
_cell.angle_gamma   90.00
#
_symmetry.space_group_name_H-M   'P 1'
#
loop_
_entity.id
_entity.type
_entity.pdbx_description
1 polymer ?
#
loop_
_entity_poly.entity_id
_entity_poly.type
_entity_poly.pdbx_seq_one_letter_code
_entity_poly.pdbx_strand_id
1 'polypeptide(L)'
;MKIVSPVTVTFLMLVFLESFKLSFCGRNHNVTCIQSERQALLRFKQHLKDPSNRLSSWTKNGDCCRWDGIICSNVSGHLIELHLGSSRGTRKLGGLLV
;
A
#
# COMPACT_ATOMS: atom_id res chain seq x y z
N MET A 1 -34.98 26.00 -21.77
CA MET A 1 -34.40 24.71 -21.32
C MET A 1 -34.50 23.75 -22.49
N LYS A 2 -33.38 23.31 -23.08
CA LYS A 2 -33.42 22.38 -24.22
C LYS A 2 -33.79 21.00 -23.67
N ILE A 3 -34.94 20.48 -24.10
CA ILE A 3 -35.42 19.15 -23.75
C ILE A 3 -34.41 18.16 -24.35
N VAL A 4 -33.63 17.53 -23.49
CA VAL A 4 -32.68 16.49 -23.90
C VAL A 4 -33.52 15.30 -24.35
N SER A 5 -33.40 14.92 -25.62
CA SER A 5 -34.18 13.84 -26.22
C SER A 5 -34.00 12.54 -25.43
N PRO A 6 -35.06 11.70 -25.27
CA PRO A 6 -34.94 10.41 -24.60
C PRO A 6 -33.85 9.52 -25.22
N VAL A 7 -33.57 9.69 -26.52
CA VAL A 7 -32.49 8.99 -27.24
C VAL A 7 -31.10 9.44 -26.77
N THR A 8 -30.93 10.73 -26.47
CA THR A 8 -29.67 11.25 -25.92
C THR A 8 -29.47 10.83 -24.47
N VAL A 9 -30.56 10.71 -23.69
CA VAL A 9 -30.49 10.21 -22.30
C VAL A 9 -30.08 8.74 -22.28
N THR A 10 -30.70 7.89 -23.11
CA THR A 10 -30.33 6.47 -23.18
C THR A 10 -28.89 6.28 -23.63
N PHE A 11 -28.42 7.07 -24.61
CA PHE A 11 -27.03 7.03 -25.05
C PHE A 11 -26.05 7.42 -23.93
N LEU A 12 -26.34 8.48 -23.17
CA LEU A 12 -25.52 8.89 -22.02
C LEU A 12 -25.47 7.83 -20.91
N MET A 13 -26.60 7.17 -20.63
CA MET A 13 -26.67 6.09 -19.64
C MET A 13 -25.83 4.86 -20.05
N LEU A 14 -25.84 4.51 -21.34
CA LEU A 14 -25.03 3.41 -21.87
C LEU A 14 -23.53 3.72 -21.78
N VAL A 15 -23.12 4.94 -22.12
CA VAL A 15 -21.72 5.38 -21.99
C VAL A 15 -21.24 5.34 -20.53
N PHE A 16 -22.11 5.70 -19.58
CA PHE A 16 -21.78 5.69 -18.15
C PHE A 16 -21.59 4.27 -17.60
N LEU A 17 -22.39 3.30 -18.05
CA LEU A 17 -22.28 1.89 -17.66
C LEU A 17 -20.98 1.23 -18.18
N GLU A 18 -20.59 1.53 -19.41
CA GLU A 18 -19.32 1.03 -19.98
C GLU A 18 -18.09 1.69 -19.32
N SER A 19 -18.20 2.97 -18.93
CA SER A 19 -17.18 3.67 -18.13
C SER A 19 -17.04 3.07 -16.73
N PHE A 20 -18.15 2.60 -16.13
CA PHE A 20 -18.14 1.94 -14.84
C PHE A 20 -17.42 0.58 -14.86
N LYS A 21 -17.49 -0.16 -15.98
CA LYS A 21 -16.74 -1.43 -16.16
C LYS A 21 -15.23 -1.20 -16.21
N LEU A 22 -14.77 -0.14 -16.88
CA LEU A 22 -13.35 0.26 -16.91
C LEU A 22 -12.83 0.70 -15.54
N SER A 23 -13.73 1.07 -14.61
CA SER A 23 -13.39 1.48 -13.25
C SER A 23 -13.05 0.30 -12.31
N PHE A 24 -13.40 -0.93 -12.70
CA PHE A 24 -13.02 -2.17 -12.00
C PHE A 24 -11.94 -2.97 -12.73
N CYS A 25 -11.23 -2.37 -13.68
CA CYS A 25 -9.98 -2.95 -14.16
C CYS A 25 -9.04 -3.04 -12.95
N GLY A 26 -8.84 -4.28 -12.48
CA GLY A 26 -7.94 -4.63 -11.40
C GLY A 26 -6.64 -3.88 -11.58
N ARG A 27 -6.49 -2.83 -10.78
CA ARG A 27 -5.27 -2.05 -10.77
C ARG A 27 -4.22 -3.01 -10.25
N ASN A 28 -3.40 -3.53 -11.16
CA ASN A 28 -2.10 -4.11 -10.80
C ASN A 28 -1.27 -2.95 -10.29
N HIS A 29 -1.63 -2.46 -9.11
CA HIS A 29 -0.74 -1.65 -8.33
C HIS A 29 0.40 -2.61 -8.02
N ASN A 30 1.57 -2.39 -8.63
CA ASN A 30 2.79 -2.68 -7.91
C ASN A 30 2.75 -1.77 -6.68
N VAL A 31 2.03 -2.23 -5.65
CA VAL A 31 1.85 -1.53 -4.39
C VAL A 31 3.23 -1.52 -3.76
N THR A 32 3.93 -0.43 -3.99
CA THR A 32 5.26 -0.21 -3.44
C THR A 32 5.11 0.59 -2.15
N CYS A 33 5.97 0.27 -1.21
CA CYS A 33 6.08 0.95 0.06
C CYS A 33 6.25 2.46 -0.10
N ILE A 34 5.62 3.21 0.81
CA ILE A 34 5.72 4.67 0.84
C ILE A 34 7.13 5.09 1.24
N GLN A 35 7.67 6.07 0.51
CA GLN A 35 9.04 6.54 0.70
C GLN A 35 9.32 7.06 2.12
N SER A 36 8.35 7.71 2.77
CA SER A 36 8.48 8.18 4.16
C SER A 36 8.57 7.01 5.15
N GLU A 37 7.73 5.99 4.99
CA GLU A 37 7.74 4.79 5.83
C GLU A 37 9.06 4.03 5.67
N ARG A 38 9.53 3.87 4.43
CA ARG A 38 10.86 3.31 4.13
C ARG A 38 11.98 4.05 4.86
N GLN A 39 11.98 5.38 4.80
CA GLN A 39 13.00 6.20 5.48
C GLN A 39 12.91 6.06 7.00
N ALA A 40 11.70 6.03 7.55
CA ALA A 40 11.48 5.82 8.98
C ALA A 40 12.01 4.45 9.44
N LEU A 41 11.73 3.37 8.69
CA LEU A 41 12.24 2.03 8.98
C LEU A 41 13.78 1.95 8.91
N LEU A 42 14.40 2.61 7.93
CA LEU A 42 15.86 2.63 7.83
C LEU A 42 16.52 3.41 8.97
N ARG A 43 15.91 4.53 9.41
CA ARG A 43 16.35 5.23 10.62
C ARG A 43 16.14 4.37 11.85
N PHE A 44 15.02 3.67 11.94
CA PHE A 44 14.71 2.78 13.05
C PHE A 44 15.72 1.62 13.14
N LYS A 45 16.10 1.01 12.00
CA LYS A 45 17.14 -0.02 11.89
C LYS A 45 18.48 0.42 12.50
N GLN A 46 18.89 1.68 12.34
CA GLN A 46 20.15 2.19 12.92
C GLN A 46 20.19 2.15 14.45
N HIS A 47 19.02 2.18 15.08
CA HIS A 47 18.88 2.17 16.53
C HIS A 47 18.65 0.76 17.11
N LEU A 48 18.61 -0.28 16.26
CA LEU A 48 18.41 -1.66 16.67
C LEU A 48 19.73 -2.44 16.64
N LYS A 49 20.00 -3.20 17.71
CA LYS A 49 21.06 -4.20 17.71
C LYS A 49 20.49 -5.51 17.17
N ASP A 50 20.90 -5.89 15.96
CA ASP A 50 20.46 -7.11 15.28
C ASP A 50 21.62 -8.10 15.11
N PRO A 51 22.00 -8.85 16.17
CA PRO A 51 23.07 -9.84 16.08
C PRO A 51 22.68 -11.04 15.18
N SER A 52 21.38 -11.22 14.92
CA SER A 52 20.82 -12.30 14.10
C SER A 52 20.69 -11.97 12.62
N ASN A 53 21.03 -10.75 12.21
CA ASN A 53 20.94 -10.26 10.83
C ASN A 53 19.55 -10.45 10.17
N ARG A 54 18.48 -10.36 10.98
CA ARG A 54 17.09 -10.47 10.53
C ARG A 54 16.63 -9.28 9.70
N LEU A 55 17.25 -8.12 9.88
CA LEU A 55 16.95 -6.89 9.16
C LEU A 55 17.83 -6.74 7.90
N SER A 56 18.43 -7.81 7.42
CA SER A 56 19.36 -7.79 6.28
C SER A 56 18.70 -7.35 4.97
N SER A 57 17.45 -7.75 4.74
CA SER A 57 16.65 -7.34 3.57
C SER A 57 16.33 -5.83 3.53
N TRP A 58 16.46 -5.14 4.67
CA TRP A 58 16.13 -3.73 4.79
C TRP A 58 17.21 -2.85 4.16
N THR A 59 16.95 -2.44 2.93
CA THR A 59 17.95 -1.82 2.04
C THR A 59 17.50 -0.46 1.52
N LYS A 60 18.45 0.42 1.17
CA LYS A 60 18.16 1.76 0.64
C LYS A 60 17.52 1.75 -0.75
N ASN A 61 17.63 0.63 -1.47
CA ASN A 61 17.05 0.43 -2.79
C ASN A 61 16.04 -0.72 -2.72
N GLY A 62 14.94 -0.64 -3.46
CA GLY A 62 13.88 -1.67 -3.46
C GLY A 62 12.66 -1.33 -2.61
N ASP A 63 11.70 -2.24 -2.59
CA ASP A 63 10.38 -2.07 -1.98
C ASP A 63 10.36 -2.60 -0.54
N CYS A 64 9.98 -1.76 0.43
CA CYS A 64 9.98 -2.16 1.83
C CYS A 64 8.91 -3.19 2.17
N CYS A 65 7.85 -3.31 1.35
CA CYS A 65 6.84 -4.35 1.50
C CYS A 65 7.38 -5.76 1.19
N ARG A 66 8.59 -5.84 0.61
CA ARG A 66 9.30 -7.10 0.35
C ARG A 66 10.37 -7.41 1.40
N TRP A 67 10.55 -6.56 2.42
CA TRP A 67 11.49 -6.82 3.48
C TRP A 67 10.94 -7.83 4.49
N ASP A 68 11.84 -8.58 5.11
CA ASP A 68 11.49 -9.55 6.13
C ASP A 68 10.83 -8.87 7.32
N GLY A 69 9.70 -9.42 7.74
CA GLY A 69 8.91 -8.93 8.88
C GLY A 69 8.09 -7.68 8.59
N ILE A 70 8.02 -7.17 7.35
CA ILE A 70 7.13 -6.06 6.97
C ILE A 70 5.86 -6.62 6.34
N ILE A 71 4.70 -6.10 6.76
CA ILE A 71 3.42 -6.36 6.10
C ILE A 71 2.83 -5.02 5.67
N CYS A 72 2.46 -4.92 4.39
CA CYS A 72 1.82 -3.75 3.81
C CYS A 72 0.35 -4.02 3.46
N SER A 73 -0.44 -2.96 3.41
CA SER A 73 -1.78 -2.96 2.84
C SER A 73 -1.72 -3.14 1.33
N ASN A 74 -2.37 -4.20 0.82
CA ASN A 74 -2.48 -4.46 -0.63
C ASN A 74 -3.34 -3.43 -1.38
N VAL A 75 -3.98 -2.49 -0.67
CA VAL A 75 -4.83 -1.44 -1.27
C VAL A 75 -4.09 -0.11 -1.33
N SER A 76 -3.32 0.21 -0.28
CA SER A 76 -2.75 1.54 -0.08
C SER A 76 -1.22 1.60 -0.05
N GLY A 77 -0.54 0.46 0.10
CA GLY A 77 0.93 0.41 0.22
C GLY A 77 1.51 0.91 1.53
N HIS A 78 0.64 1.27 2.47
CA HIS A 78 1.02 1.57 3.84
C HIS A 78 1.50 0.33 4.56
N LEU A 79 2.57 0.47 5.33
CA LEU A 79 2.98 -0.51 6.32
C LEU A 79 1.90 -0.64 7.41
N ILE A 80 1.37 -1.85 7.56
CA ILE A 80 0.36 -2.17 8.57
C ILE A 80 0.94 -2.93 9.76
N GLU A 81 2.00 -3.72 9.55
CA GLU A 81 2.62 -4.51 10.61
C GLU A 81 4.14 -4.64 10.43
N LEU A 82 4.84 -4.71 11.56
CA LEU A 82 6.28 -4.94 11.64
C LEU A 82 6.60 -5.99 12.71
N HIS A 83 7.32 -7.04 12.30
CA HIS A 83 7.78 -8.12 13.16
C HIS A 83 9.31 -8.07 13.37
N LEU A 84 9.75 -7.87 14.61
CA LEU A 84 11.18 -7.73 14.97
C LEU A 84 11.74 -8.88 15.83
N GLY A 85 10.90 -9.81 16.30
CA GLY A 85 11.28 -10.76 17.36
C GLY A 85 10.79 -12.19 17.14
N SER A 86 11.44 -13.15 17.81
CA SER A 86 10.92 -14.51 17.95
C SER A 86 9.97 -14.55 19.15
N SER A 87 8.67 -14.61 18.84
CA SER A 87 7.54 -14.93 19.72
C SER A 87 7.19 -13.99 20.90
N ARG A 88 5.91 -13.59 20.92
CA ARG A 88 5.08 -13.02 22.02
C ARG A 88 4.84 -11.50 22.12
N GLY A 89 4.89 -10.78 21.01
CA GLY A 89 4.21 -9.48 20.96
C GLY A 89 4.20 -8.86 19.58
N THR A 90 3.06 -8.93 18.89
CA THR A 90 2.80 -8.11 17.71
C THR A 90 2.68 -6.66 18.16
N ARG A 91 3.71 -5.84 17.90
CA ARG A 91 3.58 -4.39 18.06
C ARG A 91 3.02 -3.87 16.74
N LYS A 92 1.70 -3.73 16.65
CA LYS A 92 1.07 -2.97 15.55
C LYS A 92 1.69 -1.57 15.55
N LEU A 93 2.57 -1.31 14.58
CA LEU A 93 3.19 0.01 14.39
C LEU A 93 2.33 0.95 13.54
N GLY A 94 1.19 0.46 13.02
CA GLY A 94 0.24 1.23 12.22
C GLY A 94 -0.42 2.44 12.92
N GLY A 95 0.02 2.81 14.13
CA GLY A 95 -0.44 4.01 14.84
C GLY A 95 0.68 4.87 15.45
N LEU A 96 1.96 4.56 15.21
CA LEU A 96 3.09 5.35 15.77
C LEU A 96 3.81 6.22 14.73
N LEU A 97 3.37 6.19 13.46
CA LEU A 97 3.98 6.92 12.35
C LEU A 97 3.01 7.91 11.67
N VAL A 98 1.88 8.22 12.31
CA VAL A 98 0.99 9.34 11.95
C VAL A 98 0.93 10.31 13.11
#